data_AF-A0A8T4M9R4-F1
#
_entry.id   AF-A0A8T4M9R4-F1
#
_cell.length_a   1.000
_cell.length_b   1.000
_cell.length_c   1.000
_cell.angle_alpha   90.00
_cell.angle_beta   90.00
_cell.angle_gamma   90.00
#
_symmetry.space_group_name_H-M   'P 1'
#
loop_
_entity.id
_entity.type
_entity.pdbx_description
1 polymer ?
#
loop_
_entity_poly.entity_id
_entity_poly.type
_entity_poly.pdbx_seq_one_letter_code
_entity_poly.pdbx_strand_id
1 'polypeptide(L)'
;MELGLANVVAGTIHGASPYGVFDRVVNDLEVPATSFKATDIIVVCNPVKSPDGLHSFRRVVGISEVRKHWTKDPVVEGGFVDLMTYNVETDDLEPTDDLINGDSEIIKDIAASVKGWAGNWDAVYDNILLRAKMKKEIVKVAEEVGDASILESEFNTLANG
;
A
#
# COMPACT_ATOMS: atom_id res chain seq x y z
N MET A 1 29.88 -4.63 -12.20
CA MET A 1 29.29 -4.11 -10.96
C MET A 1 27.86 -4.61 -10.95
N GLU A 2 27.64 -5.73 -10.27
CA GLU A 2 26.38 -6.46 -10.24
C GLU A 2 25.58 -5.88 -9.06
N LEU A 3 24.55 -5.08 -9.35
CA LEU A 3 23.65 -4.56 -8.33
C LEU A 3 22.66 -5.66 -7.95
N GLY A 4 22.85 -6.19 -6.74
CA GLY A 4 21.85 -6.65 -5.77
C GLY A 4 20.69 -7.53 -6.25
N LEU A 5 20.60 -8.74 -5.71
CA LEU A 5 19.40 -9.58 -5.71
C LEU A 5 18.16 -8.75 -5.34
N ALA A 6 17.27 -8.50 -6.30
CA ALA A 6 15.99 -7.83 -6.06
C ALA A 6 15.02 -8.79 -5.36
N ASN A 7 15.15 -8.88 -4.04
CA ASN A 7 14.23 -9.67 -3.22
C ASN A 7 13.11 -8.78 -2.71
N VAL A 8 11.86 -9.27 -2.78
CA VAL A 8 10.74 -8.62 -2.09
C VAL A 8 10.92 -8.85 -0.59
N VAL A 9 10.88 -7.76 0.18
CA VAL A 9 10.90 -7.81 1.65
C VAL A 9 9.62 -7.19 2.16
N ALA A 10 8.93 -7.91 3.04
CA ALA A 10 7.77 -7.42 3.76
C ALA A 10 7.96 -7.70 5.26
N GLY A 11 7.41 -6.83 6.10
CA GLY A 11 7.47 -6.96 7.54
C GLY A 11 6.33 -6.20 8.20
N THR A 12 6.12 -6.48 9.48
CA THR A 12 5.17 -5.72 10.30
C THR A 12 5.94 -4.95 11.36
N ILE A 13 5.48 -3.75 11.66
CA ILE A 13 6.04 -2.90 12.70
C ILE A 13 4.92 -2.12 13.36
N HIS A 14 5.08 -1.85 14.65
CA HIS A 14 4.09 -1.10 15.40
C HIS A 14 4.23 0.41 15.10
N GLY A 15 3.53 0.88 14.06
CA GLY A 15 3.44 2.29 13.67
C GLY A 15 2.02 2.67 13.28
N ALA A 16 1.51 3.76 13.85
CA ALA A 16 0.14 4.25 13.59
C ALA A 16 0.06 5.23 12.39
N SER A 17 1.19 5.53 11.74
CA SER A 17 1.32 6.41 10.58
C SER A 17 2.65 6.12 9.83
N PRO A 18 2.84 6.59 8.59
CA PRO A 18 4.11 6.47 7.87
C PRO A 18 5.30 7.04 8.66
N TYR A 19 5.11 8.21 9.28
CA TYR A 19 6.12 8.79 10.17
C TYR A 19 6.37 7.94 11.41
N GLY A 20 5.31 7.36 12.02
CA GLY A 20 5.47 6.46 13.15
C GLY A 20 6.30 5.21 12.78
N VAL A 21 6.12 4.68 11.57
CA VAL A 21 6.96 3.59 11.05
C VAL A 21 8.40 4.05 10.88
N PHE A 22 8.63 5.22 10.28
CA PHE A 22 9.96 5.81 10.14
C PHE A 22 10.64 6.01 11.49
N ASP A 23 9.95 6.56 12.48
CA ASP A 23 10.47 6.82 13.83
C ASP A 23 10.93 5.51 14.49
N ARG A 24 10.12 4.44 14.41
CA ARG A 24 10.50 3.12 14.92
C ARG A 24 11.69 2.52 14.19
N VAL A 25 11.75 2.62 12.86
CA VAL A 25 12.85 2.00 12.11
C VAL A 25 14.14 2.80 12.26
N VAL A 26 14.08 4.11 12.13
CA VAL A 26 15.27 4.96 12.03
C VAL A 26 15.75 5.41 13.40
N ASN A 27 14.84 5.84 14.28
CA ASN A 27 15.22 6.40 15.56
C ASN A 27 15.31 5.33 16.66
N ASP A 28 14.36 4.40 16.73
CA ASP A 28 14.39 3.35 17.77
C ASP A 28 15.31 2.18 17.43
N LEU A 29 15.29 1.69 16.17
CA LEU A 29 16.13 0.58 15.73
C LEU A 29 17.48 1.03 15.14
N GLU A 30 17.76 2.33 15.15
CA GLU A 30 19.00 2.95 14.66
C GLU A 30 19.35 2.59 13.21
N VAL A 31 18.35 2.28 12.37
CA VAL A 31 18.56 2.03 10.95
C VAL A 31 18.85 3.36 10.24
N PRO A 32 19.88 3.45 9.39
CA PRO A 32 20.15 4.68 8.65
C PRO A 32 18.93 5.14 7.84
N ALA A 33 18.59 6.42 7.90
CA ALA A 33 17.49 7.01 7.12
C ALA A 33 17.63 6.74 5.60
N THR A 34 18.87 6.66 5.10
CA THR A 34 19.15 6.27 3.71
C THR A 34 18.71 4.86 3.38
N SER A 35 18.79 3.94 4.35
CA SER A 35 18.31 2.56 4.20
C SER A 35 16.78 2.50 4.28
N PHE A 36 16.13 3.36 5.07
CA PHE A 36 14.67 3.43 5.13
C PHE A 36 14.04 3.76 3.76
N LYS A 37 14.73 4.53 2.93
CA LYS A 37 14.32 4.82 1.55
C LYS A 37 14.21 3.58 0.66
N ALA A 38 14.75 2.43 1.05
CA ALA A 38 14.50 1.18 0.35
C ALA A 38 13.06 0.67 0.55
N THR A 39 12.33 1.20 1.54
CA THR A 39 10.88 0.95 1.71
C THR A 39 10.13 1.61 0.57
N ASP A 40 9.21 0.89 -0.06
CA ASP A 40 8.40 1.40 -1.15
C ASP A 40 7.01 1.83 -0.66
N ILE A 41 6.31 0.94 0.04
CA ILE A 41 4.94 1.15 0.50
C ILE A 41 4.85 0.90 2.01
N ILE A 42 4.07 1.73 2.69
CA ILE A 42 3.63 1.55 4.07
C ILE A 42 2.11 1.40 4.08
N VAL A 43 1.62 0.30 4.62
CA VAL A 43 0.18 0.06 4.84
C VAL A 43 -0.10 0.17 6.33
N VAL A 44 -0.99 1.09 6.72
CA VAL A 44 -1.36 1.30 8.12
C VAL A 44 -2.73 0.68 8.36
N CYS A 45 -2.81 -0.19 9.36
CA CYS A 45 -4.05 -0.84 9.79
C CYS A 45 -4.38 -0.43 11.22
N ASN A 46 -5.53 0.21 11.44
CA ASN A 46 -5.97 0.66 12.77
C ASN A 46 -7.40 0.19 13.08
N PRO A 47 -7.75 0.02 14.36
CA PRO A 47 -9.12 -0.18 14.79
C PRO A 47 -9.92 1.12 14.63
N VAL A 48 -10.99 1.08 13.85
CA VAL A 48 -12.01 2.13 13.74
C VAL A 48 -13.16 1.77 14.67
N LYS A 49 -13.58 2.72 15.51
CA LYS A 49 -14.66 2.53 16.47
C LYS A 49 -15.98 2.97 15.89
N SER A 50 -17.05 2.26 16.22
CA SER A 50 -18.41 2.71 15.99
C SER A 50 -18.72 4.00 16.77
N PRO A 51 -19.73 4.79 16.36
CA PRO A 51 -20.13 6.01 17.07
C PRO A 51 -20.52 5.77 18.54
N ASP A 52 -21.04 4.57 18.85
CA ASP A 52 -21.38 4.16 20.22
C ASP A 52 -20.15 3.73 21.05
N GLY A 53 -18.97 3.60 20.43
CA GLY A 53 -17.72 3.16 21.06
C GLY A 53 -17.68 1.69 21.51
N LEU A 54 -18.74 0.93 21.28
CA LEU A 54 -18.87 -0.46 21.73
C LEU A 54 -18.31 -1.47 20.74
N HIS A 55 -18.30 -1.13 19.45
CA HIS A 55 -17.78 -1.96 18.38
C HIS A 55 -16.49 -1.37 17.81
N SER A 56 -15.59 -2.26 17.41
CA SER A 56 -14.30 -1.90 16.82
C SER A 56 -14.04 -2.83 15.65
N PHE A 57 -13.67 -2.23 14.52
CA PHE A 57 -13.39 -2.93 13.28
C PHE A 57 -11.97 -2.60 12.84
N ARG A 58 -11.18 -3.61 12.48
CA ARG A 58 -9.87 -3.35 11.87
C ARG A 58 -10.08 -2.90 10.43
N ARG A 59 -9.47 -1.77 10.07
CA ARG A 59 -9.47 -1.20 8.72
C ARG A 59 -8.04 -0.87 8.31
N VAL A 60 -7.75 -1.01 7.03
CA VAL A 60 -6.62 -0.30 6.43
C VAL A 60 -7.03 1.18 6.44
N VAL A 61 -6.26 2.02 7.12
CA VAL A 61 -6.57 3.44 7.25
C VAL A 61 -5.77 4.32 6.29
N GLY A 62 -4.67 3.79 5.76
CA GLY A 62 -3.86 4.48 4.77
C GLY A 62 -2.88 3.55 4.06
N ILE A 63 -2.63 3.85 2.80
CA ILE A 63 -1.57 3.26 2.00
C ILE A 63 -0.72 4.41 1.48
N SER A 64 0.53 4.46 1.91
CA SER A 64 1.44 5.55 1.58
C SER A 64 2.68 5.02 0.86
N GLU A 65 3.08 5.73 -0.19
CA GLU A 65 4.36 5.57 -0.87
C GLU A 65 5.46 6.34 -0.14
N VAL A 66 6.66 5.75 -0.07
CA VAL A 66 7.86 6.40 0.42
C VAL A 66 8.70 6.88 -0.76
N ARG A 67 8.66 8.18 -1.03
CA ARG A 67 9.50 8.84 -2.05
C ARG A 67 10.96 8.80 -1.64
N LYS A 68 11.87 8.92 -2.60
CA LYS A 68 13.31 8.74 -2.35
C LYS A 68 14.06 10.08 -2.16
N HIS A 69 13.45 11.19 -2.56
CA HIS A 69 14.07 12.52 -2.64
C HIS A 69 13.77 13.43 -1.42
N TRP A 70 14.19 13.00 -0.23
CA TRP A 70 14.19 13.80 1.01
C TRP A 70 15.50 13.57 1.79
N THR A 71 15.85 14.39 2.77
CA THR A 71 17.17 14.34 3.43
C THR A 71 17.12 14.18 4.93
N LYS A 72 16.24 14.90 5.62
CA LYS A 72 16.18 14.97 7.08
C LYS A 72 14.81 14.61 7.62
N ASP A 73 13.78 15.28 7.14
CA ASP A 73 12.40 15.11 7.62
C ASP A 73 11.49 14.70 6.46
N PRO A 74 11.13 13.41 6.37
CA PRO A 74 10.31 12.91 5.28
C PRO A 74 8.87 13.47 5.29
N VAL A 75 8.39 14.05 6.39
CA VAL A 75 7.06 14.68 6.40
C VAL A 75 7.14 16.07 5.78
N VAL A 76 8.10 16.88 6.23
CA VAL A 76 8.28 18.26 5.73
C VAL A 76 8.75 18.28 4.27
N GLU A 77 9.56 17.30 3.87
CA GLU A 77 10.14 17.22 2.53
C GLU A 77 9.28 16.42 1.53
N GLY A 78 8.06 15.99 1.92
CA GLY A 78 7.18 15.23 1.02
C GLY A 78 7.71 13.84 0.67
N GLY A 79 8.43 13.21 1.60
CA GLY A 79 8.92 11.85 1.53
C GLY A 79 7.84 10.78 1.66
N PHE A 80 6.64 11.15 2.12
CA PHE A 80 5.46 10.29 2.13
C PHE A 80 4.36 10.86 1.24
N VAL A 81 3.74 9.99 0.45
CA VAL A 81 2.56 10.33 -0.35
C VAL A 81 1.49 9.30 -0.11
N ASP A 82 0.32 9.75 0.32
CA ASP A 82 -0.82 8.87 0.50
C ASP A 82 -1.41 8.54 -0.87
N LEU A 83 -1.49 7.25 -1.20
CA LEU A 83 -2.13 6.75 -2.42
C LEU A 83 -3.61 6.41 -2.16
N MET A 84 -3.91 5.96 -0.95
CA MET A 84 -5.28 5.69 -0.51
C MET A 84 -5.46 6.08 0.95
N THR A 85 -6.63 6.62 1.27
CA THR A 85 -7.00 7.08 2.62
C THR A 85 -8.38 6.56 2.98
N TYR A 86 -8.53 6.09 4.22
CA TYR A 86 -9.82 5.63 4.70
C TYR A 86 -10.76 6.81 5.02
N ASN A 87 -11.99 6.71 4.55
CA ASN A 87 -13.05 7.66 4.79
C ASN A 87 -14.04 7.08 5.81
N VAL A 88 -14.13 7.73 6.98
CA VAL A 88 -14.96 7.28 8.10
C VAL A 88 -16.45 7.37 7.79
N GLU A 89 -16.86 8.29 6.92
CA GLU A 89 -18.27 8.51 6.57
C GLU A 89 -18.78 7.44 5.61
N THR A 90 -17.95 6.99 4.67
CA THR A 90 -18.30 5.95 3.69
C THR A 90 -17.93 4.53 4.17
N ASP A 91 -17.10 4.41 5.21
CA ASP A 91 -16.46 3.16 5.66
C ASP A 91 -15.63 2.49 4.55
N ASP A 92 -15.06 3.29 3.64
CA ASP A 92 -14.32 2.81 2.47
C ASP A 92 -12.88 3.36 2.42
N LEU A 93 -11.99 2.60 1.79
CA LEU A 93 -10.63 3.04 1.46
C LEU A 93 -10.64 3.70 0.08
N GLU A 94 -10.45 5.01 0.03
CA GLU A 94 -10.62 5.83 -1.18
C GLU A 94 -9.26 6.21 -1.79
N PRO A 95 -9.12 6.21 -3.13
CA PRO A 95 -7.90 6.67 -3.79
C PRO A 95 -7.75 8.18 -3.61
N THR A 96 -6.51 8.64 -3.41
CA THR A 96 -6.18 10.06 -3.35
C THR A 96 -6.01 10.66 -4.75
N ASP A 97 -6.00 11.99 -4.84
CA ASP A 97 -5.70 12.70 -6.09
C ASP A 97 -4.29 12.33 -6.61
N ASP A 98 -3.31 12.14 -5.73
CA ASP A 98 -1.96 11.68 -6.11
C ASP A 98 -2.01 10.32 -6.84
N LEU A 99 -2.84 9.38 -6.38
CA LEU A 99 -3.00 8.10 -7.07
C LEU A 99 -3.76 8.29 -8.40
N ILE A 100 -4.86 9.03 -8.42
CA ILE A 100 -5.72 9.18 -9.60
C ILE A 100 -4.98 9.89 -10.74
N ASN A 101 -4.24 10.96 -10.43
CA ASN A 101 -3.49 11.75 -11.39
C ASN A 101 -2.16 11.07 -11.80
N GLY A 102 -1.82 9.95 -11.17
CA GLY A 102 -0.62 9.18 -11.48
C GLY A 102 0.65 9.82 -10.95
N ASP A 103 0.63 10.43 -9.77
CA ASP A 103 1.78 11.05 -9.11
C ASP A 103 2.64 10.08 -8.29
N SER A 104 2.26 8.79 -8.24
CA SER A 104 3.09 7.72 -7.69
C SER A 104 4.36 7.50 -8.51
N GLU A 105 5.53 7.63 -7.88
CA GLU A 105 6.83 7.32 -8.49
C GLU A 105 6.97 5.81 -8.68
N ILE A 106 6.48 5.00 -7.73
CA ILE A 106 6.58 3.53 -7.80
C ILE A 106 5.79 2.98 -8.98
N ILE A 107 4.55 3.43 -9.17
CA ILE A 107 3.73 2.93 -10.29
C ILE A 107 4.35 3.38 -11.62
N LYS A 108 4.90 4.59 -11.70
CA LYS A 108 5.64 5.07 -12.87
C LYS A 108 6.87 4.22 -13.17
N ASP A 109 7.64 3.85 -12.16
CA ASP A 109 8.83 3.00 -12.31
C ASP A 109 8.46 1.59 -12.82
N ILE A 110 7.38 1.01 -12.30
CA ILE A 110 6.83 -0.25 -12.81
C ILE A 110 6.40 -0.08 -14.27
N ALA A 111 5.64 0.97 -14.58
CA ALA A 111 5.15 1.24 -15.93
C ALA A 111 6.28 1.45 -16.94
N ALA A 112 7.37 2.10 -16.53
CA ALA A 112 8.56 2.34 -17.37
C ALA A 112 9.24 1.03 -17.80
N SER A 113 9.13 -0.03 -17.00
CA SER A 113 9.69 -1.35 -17.31
C SER A 113 8.83 -2.20 -18.25
N VAL A 114 7.58 -1.78 -18.52
CA VAL A 114 6.61 -2.56 -19.29
C VAL A 114 6.34 -1.91 -20.66
N LYS A 115 6.65 -2.66 -21.73
CA LYS A 115 6.40 -2.21 -23.10
C LYS A 115 4.90 -1.94 -23.31
N GLY A 116 4.57 -0.72 -23.70
CA GLY A 116 3.19 -0.27 -23.91
C GLY A 116 2.58 0.50 -22.74
N TRP A 117 3.24 0.53 -21.58
CA TRP A 117 2.81 1.31 -20.41
C TRP A 117 3.65 2.56 -20.17
N ALA A 118 4.92 2.56 -20.61
CA ALA A 118 5.79 3.72 -20.52
C ALA A 118 5.14 4.96 -21.17
N GLY A 119 4.83 5.97 -20.36
CA GLY A 119 4.18 7.21 -20.80
C GLY A 119 2.67 7.11 -21.06
N ASN A 120 2.02 5.98 -20.74
CA ASN A 120 0.58 5.78 -20.92
C ASN A 120 -0.08 5.47 -19.57
N TRP A 121 -0.40 6.52 -18.81
CA TRP A 121 -1.03 6.40 -17.48
C TRP A 121 -2.40 5.72 -17.57
N ASP A 122 -3.22 6.06 -18.56
CA ASP A 122 -4.55 5.47 -18.73
C ASP A 122 -4.48 3.95 -18.84
N ALA A 123 -3.54 3.42 -19.64
CA ALA A 123 -3.36 1.97 -19.77
C ALA A 123 -2.91 1.29 -18.46
N VAL A 124 -2.12 1.98 -17.63
CA VAL A 124 -1.68 1.49 -16.32
C VAL A 124 -2.86 1.49 -15.35
N TYR A 125 -3.59 2.60 -15.27
CA TYR A 125 -4.74 2.76 -14.38
C TYR A 125 -5.87 1.79 -14.75
N ASP A 126 -6.15 1.61 -16.03
CA ASP A 126 -7.10 0.60 -16.53
C ASP A 126 -6.69 -0.82 -16.11
N ASN A 127 -5.39 -1.12 -16.10
CA ASN A 127 -4.90 -2.42 -15.62
C ASN A 127 -5.13 -2.60 -14.12
N ILE A 128 -4.90 -1.56 -13.32
CA ILE A 128 -5.16 -1.57 -11.87
C ILE A 128 -6.66 -1.82 -11.62
N LEU A 129 -7.54 -1.07 -12.29
CA LEU A 129 -8.99 -1.23 -12.16
C LEU A 129 -9.47 -2.59 -12.65
N LEU A 130 -8.89 -3.14 -13.72
CA LEU A 130 -9.19 -4.48 -14.19
C LEU A 130 -8.89 -5.53 -13.12
N ARG A 131 -7.71 -5.46 -12.48
CA ARG A 131 -7.34 -6.38 -11.38
C ARG A 131 -8.27 -6.21 -10.18
N ALA A 132 -8.68 -4.98 -9.84
CA ALA A 132 -9.65 -4.73 -8.79
C ALA A 132 -11.01 -5.39 -9.11
N LYS A 133 -11.51 -5.26 -10.35
CA LYS A 133 -12.74 -5.91 -10.80
C LYS A 133 -12.65 -7.44 -10.75
N MET A 134 -11.52 -8.01 -11.15
CA MET A 134 -11.28 -9.45 -11.05
C MET A 134 -11.35 -9.93 -9.59
N LYS A 135 -10.68 -9.23 -8.66
CA LYS A 135 -10.72 -9.57 -7.23
C LYS A 135 -12.13 -9.42 -6.64
N LYS A 136 -12.86 -8.37 -7.04
CA LYS A 136 -14.26 -8.18 -6.64
C LYS A 136 -15.15 -9.33 -7.11
N GLU A 137 -14.99 -9.79 -8.36
CA GLU A 137 -15.78 -10.90 -8.87
C GLU A 137 -15.46 -12.21 -8.15
N ILE A 138 -14.19 -12.46 -7.79
CA ILE A 138 -13.80 -13.63 -6.98
C ILE A 138 -14.53 -13.63 -5.63
N VAL A 139 -14.56 -12.48 -4.93
CA VAL A 139 -15.28 -12.35 -3.65
C VAL A 139 -16.77 -12.61 -3.83
N LYS A 140 -17.39 -11.96 -4.82
CA LYS A 140 -18.80 -12.12 -5.12
C LYS A 140 -19.16 -13.58 -5.41
N VAL A 141 -18.39 -14.26 -6.25
CA VAL A 141 -18.62 -15.68 -6.56
C VAL A 141 -18.50 -16.53 -5.29
N ALA A 142 -17.47 -16.32 -4.46
CA ALA A 142 -17.29 -17.05 -3.20
C ALA A 142 -18.50 -16.89 -2.26
N GLU A 143 -19.05 -15.68 -2.15
CA GLU A 143 -20.26 -15.40 -1.37
C GLU A 143 -21.52 -16.07 -1.96
N GLU A 144 -21.69 -15.99 -3.29
CA GLU A 144 -22.84 -16.57 -3.99
C GLU A 144 -22.91 -18.09 -3.87
N VAL A 145 -21.77 -18.78 -3.94
CA VAL A 145 -21.71 -20.25 -3.80
C VAL A 145 -21.51 -20.71 -2.35
N GLY A 146 -21.20 -19.79 -1.44
CA GLY A 146 -20.92 -20.10 -0.02
C GLY A 146 -19.62 -20.87 0.21
N ASP A 147 -18.63 -20.72 -0.66
CA ASP A 147 -17.35 -21.44 -0.61
C ASP A 147 -16.18 -20.46 -0.42
N ALA A 148 -15.72 -20.34 0.83
CA ALA A 148 -14.61 -19.48 1.19
C ALA A 148 -13.26 -19.96 0.62
N SER A 149 -13.13 -21.23 0.19
CA SER A 149 -11.90 -21.74 -0.40
C SER A 149 -11.54 -21.04 -1.71
N ILE A 150 -12.52 -20.43 -2.39
CA ILE A 150 -12.30 -19.61 -3.59
C ILE A 150 -11.48 -18.34 -3.27
N LEU A 151 -11.56 -17.84 -2.04
CA LEU A 151 -10.74 -16.72 -1.56
C LEU A 151 -9.31 -17.16 -1.23
N GLU A 152 -9.12 -18.46 -0.95
CA GLU A 152 -7.85 -19.09 -0.64
C GLU A 152 -7.16 -19.55 -1.92
N SER A 153 -6.31 -18.69 -2.49
CA SER A 153 -5.32 -19.12 -3.47
C SER A 153 -4.16 -19.81 -2.75
N GLU A 154 -3.66 -20.95 -3.23
CA GLU A 154 -2.44 -21.61 -2.70
C GLU A 154 -1.28 -20.60 -2.53
N PHE A 155 -1.18 -19.62 -3.42
CA PHE A 155 -0.20 -18.53 -3.36
C PHE A 155 -0.43 -17.51 -2.22
N ASN A 156 -1.68 -17.28 -1.80
CA ASN A 156 -2.04 -16.40 -0.67
C ASN A 156 -1.87 -17.11 0.68
N THR A 157 -2.08 -18.43 0.71
CA THR A 157 -1.97 -19.24 1.94
C THR A 157 -0.51 -19.32 2.43
N LEU A 158 0.46 -19.38 1.52
CA LEU A 158 1.89 -19.40 1.86
C LEU A 158 2.43 -18.06 2.42
N ALA A 159 1.76 -16.93 2.14
CA ALA A 159 2.19 -15.62 2.63
C ALA A 159 1.71 -15.31 4.06
N ASN A 160 0.74 -16.07 4.56
CA ASN A 160 0.13 -15.91 5.88
C ASN A 160 0.40 -17.08 6.84
N GLY A 161 1.26 -18.03 6.43
CA GLY A 161 1.66 -19.21 7.21
C GLY A 161 2.96 -19.02 7.97
#